data_AF-A0A0D6LJE7-F1
#
_entry.id   AF-A0A0D6LJE7-F1
#
_cell.length_a   1.000
_cell.length_b   1.000
_cell.length_c   1.000
_cell.angle_alpha   90.00
_cell.angle_beta   90.00
_cell.angle_gamma   90.00
#
_symmetry.space_group_name_H-M   'P 1'
#
loop_
_entity.id
_entity.type
_entity.pdbx_description
1 polymer ?
#
loop_
_entity_poly.entity_id
_entity_poly.type
_entity_poly.pdbx_seq_one_letter_code
_entity_poly.pdbx_strand_id
1 'polypeptide(L)'
;MDGVEQLNNILVIGMTNRKDMIDEALLRPGRLEVQMEVSLPDEFGRLQILKIHTSRMREYKKLDPEVNLEDLAKRTKNFSGAEIEGLVRAAQSSAMNRLVKAGGKVQLDPDAIEKLMVNSADFEYALENDIKPAFGRSDESLEKFLRRGMVVWGSEVTRILEEGARLVEETTNPDAGGFVTAVLAGTYELLA
;
A
#
# COMPACT_ATOMS: atom_id res chain seq x y z
N MET A 1 -17.03 21.51 -26.52
CA MET A 1 -16.41 20.39 -27.26
C MET A 1 -17.15 20.21 -28.57
N ASP A 2 -18.48 20.05 -28.53
CA ASP A 2 -19.35 20.28 -29.69
C ASP A 2 -19.92 21.71 -29.62
N GLY A 3 -19.30 22.64 -30.33
CA GLY A 3 -19.81 24.00 -30.54
C GLY A 3 -19.74 24.33 -32.03
N VAL A 4 -20.38 25.43 -32.44
CA VAL A 4 -20.42 25.89 -33.84
C VAL A 4 -19.01 26.19 -34.39
N GLU A 5 -18.04 26.44 -33.51
CA GLU A 5 -16.61 26.41 -33.82
C GLU A 5 -15.96 25.18 -33.17
N GLN A 6 -15.48 24.27 -34.01
CA GLN A 6 -14.67 23.12 -33.59
C GLN A 6 -13.28 23.63 -33.17
N LEU A 7 -12.93 23.46 -31.89
CA LEU A 7 -11.58 23.72 -31.39
C LEU A 7 -10.65 22.61 -31.86
N ASN A 8 -10.08 22.76 -33.04
CA ASN A 8 -9.09 21.83 -33.57
C ASN A 8 -7.78 21.97 -32.78
N ASN A 9 -7.12 20.84 -32.48
CA ASN A 9 -5.84 20.72 -31.75
C ASN A 9 -5.87 20.90 -30.21
N ILE A 10 -6.98 20.57 -29.55
CA ILE A 10 -7.03 20.52 -28.08
C ILE A 10 -7.23 19.08 -27.61
N LEU A 11 -6.34 18.62 -26.71
CA LEU A 11 -6.51 17.38 -25.95
C LEU A 11 -6.98 17.74 -24.53
N VAL A 12 -8.13 17.21 -24.13
CA VAL A 12 -8.66 17.38 -22.76
C VAL A 12 -8.49 16.07 -22.01
N ILE A 13 -7.79 16.14 -20.87
CA ILE A 13 -7.61 15.00 -19.95
C ILE A 13 -8.33 15.34 -18.65
N GLY A 14 -9.32 14.52 -18.29
CA GLY A 14 -10.03 14.59 -17.01
C GLY A 14 -9.60 13.45 -16.08
N MET A 15 -9.52 13.72 -14.78
CA MET A 15 -9.27 12.72 -13.75
C MET A 15 -10.42 12.77 -12.73
N THR A 16 -10.99 11.62 -12.38
CA THR A 16 -12.05 11.51 -11.36
C THR A 16 -11.83 10.27 -10.51
N ASN A 17 -12.16 10.36 -9.22
CA ASN A 17 -12.29 9.20 -8.33
C ASN A 17 -13.73 8.64 -8.31
N ARG A 18 -14.66 9.32 -8.98
CA ARG A 18 -16.10 9.01 -9.02
C ARG A 18 -16.62 9.07 -10.44
N LYS A 19 -16.40 7.99 -11.20
CA LYS A 19 -16.89 7.85 -12.58
C LYS A 19 -18.41 7.86 -12.64
N ASP A 20 -19.07 7.31 -11.62
CA ASP A 20 -20.52 7.28 -11.41
C ASP A 20 -21.17 8.67 -11.39
N MET A 21 -20.40 9.71 -11.04
CA MET A 21 -20.88 11.09 -10.94
C MET A 21 -20.71 11.89 -12.24
N ILE A 22 -20.08 11.30 -13.27
CA ILE A 22 -19.91 11.99 -14.56
C ILE A 22 -21.19 11.82 -15.38
N ASP A 23 -21.66 12.93 -15.94
CA ASP A 23 -22.78 12.94 -16.89
C ASP A 23 -22.47 12.05 -18.11
N GLU A 24 -23.33 11.07 -18.38
CA GLU A 24 -23.21 10.17 -19.53
C GLU A 24 -23.12 10.92 -20.87
N ALA A 25 -23.68 12.13 -20.97
CA ALA A 25 -23.56 12.95 -22.16
C ALA A 25 -22.10 13.32 -22.47
N LEU A 26 -21.24 13.46 -21.47
CA LEU A 26 -19.81 13.76 -21.66
C LEU A 26 -19.00 12.54 -22.07
N LEU A 27 -19.47 11.34 -21.76
CA LEU A 27 -18.80 10.06 -22.07
C LEU A 27 -19.06 9.56 -23.49
N ARG A 28 -19.88 10.26 -24.27
CA ARG A 28 -20.19 9.89 -25.66
C ARG A 28 -18.99 10.13 -26.58
N PRO A 29 -18.87 9.35 -27.68
CA PRO A 29 -17.84 9.55 -28.69
C PRO A 29 -17.78 11.00 -29.19
N GLY A 30 -16.57 11.53 -29.42
CA GLY A 30 -16.34 12.94 -29.77
C GLY A 30 -16.17 13.90 -28.58
N ARG A 31 -16.28 13.41 -27.33
CA ARG A 31 -16.05 14.19 -26.10
C ARG A 31 -14.98 13.52 -25.23
N LEU A 32 -15.37 12.92 -24.09
CA LEU A 32 -14.50 12.10 -23.25
C LEU A 32 -14.63 10.63 -23.67
N GLU A 33 -14.22 10.34 -24.90
CA GLU A 33 -14.38 9.03 -25.53
C GLU A 33 -13.48 7.96 -24.90
N VAL A 34 -12.22 8.30 -24.66
CA VAL A 34 -11.25 7.35 -24.09
C VAL A 34 -11.35 7.36 -22.57
N GLN A 35 -11.67 6.19 -22.02
CA GLN A 35 -11.76 5.98 -20.58
C GLN A 35 -10.66 5.00 -20.17
N MET A 36 -9.76 5.45 -19.31
CA MET A 36 -8.69 4.61 -18.76
C MET A 36 -8.87 4.52 -17.24
N GLU A 37 -8.95 3.28 -16.75
CA GLU A 37 -8.93 3.02 -15.31
C GLU A 37 -7.49 2.87 -14.85
N VAL A 38 -7.15 3.56 -13.76
CA VAL A 38 -5.82 3.48 -13.14
C VAL A 38 -5.97 2.72 -11.83
N SER A 39 -5.62 1.45 -11.86
CA SER A 39 -5.65 0.57 -10.68
C SER A 39 -4.42 0.75 -9.81
N LEU A 40 -4.45 0.15 -8.61
CA LEU A 40 -3.27 0.04 -7.76
C LEU A 40 -2.13 -0.71 -8.49
N PRO A 41 -0.87 -0.30 -8.28
CA PRO A 41 0.27 -0.97 -8.90
C PRO A 41 0.43 -2.41 -8.39
N ASP A 42 0.80 -3.29 -9.30
CA ASP A 42 1.26 -4.65 -9.00
C ASP A 42 2.64 -4.61 -8.32
N GLU A 43 3.16 -5.77 -7.89
CA GLU A 43 4.46 -5.82 -7.20
C GLU A 43 5.60 -5.22 -8.04
N PHE A 44 5.60 -5.48 -9.35
CA PHE A 44 6.58 -4.91 -10.25
C PHE A 44 6.43 -3.38 -10.37
N GLY A 45 5.20 -2.89 -10.53
CA GLY A 45 4.89 -1.45 -10.55
C GLY A 45 5.31 -0.75 -9.27
N ARG A 46 5.07 -1.36 -8.10
CA ARG A 46 5.53 -0.83 -6.80
C ARG A 46 7.06 -0.73 -6.74
N LEU A 47 7.76 -1.74 -7.23
CA LEU A 47 9.23 -1.71 -7.35
C LEU A 47 9.70 -0.56 -8.25
N GLN A 48 9.03 -0.31 -9.38
CA GLN A 48 9.38 0.82 -10.26
C GLN A 48 9.17 2.16 -9.57
N ILE A 49 8.03 2.34 -8.89
CA ILE A 49 7.72 3.56 -8.14
C ILE A 49 8.77 3.79 -7.03
N LEU A 50 9.10 2.75 -6.25
CA LEU A 50 10.17 2.80 -5.25
C LEU A 50 11.51 3.20 -5.88
N LYS A 51 11.89 2.63 -7.03
CA LYS A 51 13.12 3.00 -7.75
C LYS A 51 13.11 4.47 -8.18
N ILE A 52 11.98 4.99 -8.66
CA ILE A 52 11.84 6.39 -9.06
C ILE A 52 12.06 7.31 -7.85
N HIS A 53 11.35 7.08 -6.74
CA HIS A 53 11.46 7.95 -5.55
C HIS A 53 12.78 7.80 -4.79
N THR A 54 13.49 6.67 -4.97
CA THR A 54 14.81 6.43 -4.36
C THR A 54 15.99 6.77 -5.27
N SER A 55 15.74 7.08 -6.56
CA SER A 55 16.78 7.34 -7.57
C SER A 55 17.77 8.44 -7.16
N ARG A 56 17.26 9.61 -6.76
CA ARG A 56 18.08 10.73 -6.28
C ARG A 56 18.87 10.38 -5.02
N MET A 57 18.27 9.62 -4.10
CA MET A 57 18.98 9.20 -2.89
C MET A 57 20.16 8.28 -3.22
N ARG A 58 19.99 7.38 -4.20
CA ARG A 58 21.08 6.52 -4.68
C ARG A 58 22.17 7.32 -5.37
N GLU A 59 21.80 8.28 -6.23
CA GLU A 59 22.73 9.16 -6.94
C GLU A 59 23.65 9.93 -5.96
N TYR A 60 23.07 10.50 -4.89
CA TYR A 60 23.82 11.22 -3.87
C TYR A 60 24.39 10.34 -2.75
N LYS A 61 24.35 9.00 -2.89
CA LYS A 61 24.83 8.04 -1.87
C LYS A 61 24.19 8.24 -0.49
N LYS A 62 22.91 8.61 -0.47
CA LYS A 62 22.08 8.82 0.72
C LYS A 62 21.13 7.65 1.01
N LEU A 63 21.17 6.60 0.19
CA LEU A 63 20.49 5.34 0.44
C LEU A 63 21.54 4.27 0.77
N ASP A 64 21.34 3.57 1.87
CA ASP A 64 22.16 2.43 2.27
C ASP A 64 22.06 1.32 1.18
N PRO A 65 23.20 0.79 0.68
CA PRO A 65 23.22 -0.31 -0.28
C PRO A 65 22.49 -1.57 0.17
N GLU A 66 22.36 -1.79 1.49
CA GLU A 66 21.65 -2.94 2.06
C GLU A 66 20.12 -2.83 1.95
N VAL A 67 19.58 -1.67 1.51
CA VAL A 67 18.14 -1.50 1.34
C VAL A 67 17.64 -2.26 0.11
N ASN A 68 16.93 -3.35 0.38
CA ASN A 68 16.29 -4.16 -0.65
C ASN A 68 14.92 -3.60 -1.05
N LEU A 69 14.86 -2.92 -2.20
CA LEU A 69 13.59 -2.38 -2.74
C LEU A 69 12.61 -3.46 -3.20
N GLU A 70 13.09 -4.66 -3.54
CA GLU A 70 12.23 -5.78 -3.95
C GLU A 70 11.48 -6.35 -2.74
N ASP A 71 12.14 -6.44 -1.60
CA ASP A 71 11.49 -6.80 -0.33
C ASP A 71 10.44 -5.75 0.07
N LEU A 72 10.78 -4.47 -0.02
CA LEU A 72 9.83 -3.38 0.23
C LEU A 72 8.61 -3.44 -0.72
N ALA A 73 8.81 -3.77 -2.00
CA ALA A 73 7.72 -3.92 -2.96
C ALA A 73 6.75 -5.07 -2.59
N LYS A 74 7.27 -6.19 -2.05
CA LYS A 74 6.46 -7.31 -1.56
C LYS A 74 5.64 -6.93 -0.33
N ARG A 75 6.24 -6.17 0.59
CA ARG A 75 5.62 -5.78 1.86
C ARG A 75 4.61 -4.63 1.73
N THR A 76 4.72 -3.82 0.69
CA THR A 76 3.81 -2.68 0.41
C THR A 76 2.57 -3.09 -0.41
N LYS A 77 2.02 -4.28 -0.17
CA LYS A 77 0.84 -4.76 -0.90
C LYS A 77 -0.34 -3.80 -0.73
N ASN A 78 -1.03 -3.50 -1.84
CA ASN A 78 -2.14 -2.55 -1.95
C ASN A 78 -1.78 -1.07 -1.76
N PHE A 79 -0.50 -0.71 -1.73
CA PHE A 79 -0.11 0.70 -1.70
C PHE A 79 -0.30 1.33 -3.08
N SER A 80 -0.89 2.53 -3.09
CA SER A 80 -0.92 3.46 -4.21
C SER A 80 0.44 4.15 -4.40
N GLY A 81 0.64 4.79 -5.55
CA GLY A 81 1.87 5.55 -5.82
C GLY A 81 2.16 6.63 -4.77
N ALA A 82 1.11 7.33 -4.30
CA ALA A 82 1.25 8.36 -3.28
C ALA A 82 1.68 7.80 -1.90
N GLU A 83 1.21 6.61 -1.55
CA GLU A 83 1.62 5.96 -0.28
C GLU A 83 3.05 5.46 -0.34
N ILE A 84 3.50 4.97 -1.50
CA ILE A 84 4.90 4.58 -1.71
C ILE A 84 5.82 5.81 -1.64
N GLU A 85 5.41 6.93 -2.25
CA GLU A 85 6.11 8.21 -2.09
C GLU A 85 6.15 8.64 -0.62
N GLY A 86 5.01 8.56 0.06
CA GLY A 86 4.88 8.85 1.49
C GLY A 86 5.82 8.00 2.34
N LEU A 87 5.95 6.70 2.03
CA LEU A 87 6.86 5.79 2.71
C LEU A 87 8.31 6.23 2.57
N VAL A 88 8.75 6.57 1.36
CA VAL A 88 10.13 7.05 1.12
C VAL A 88 10.37 8.36 1.89
N ARG A 89 9.40 9.27 1.89
CA ARG A 89 9.49 10.55 2.59
C ARG A 89 9.52 10.38 4.12
N ALA A 90 8.72 9.47 4.65
CA ALA A 90 8.70 9.12 6.08
C ALA A 90 10.04 8.51 6.51
N ALA A 91 10.59 7.58 5.71
CA ALA A 91 11.92 7.01 5.96
C ALA A 91 13.02 8.09 5.96
N GLN A 92 12.99 9.03 5.02
CA GLN A 92 13.90 10.19 5.02
C GLN A 92 13.77 11.05 6.28
N SER A 93 12.53 11.29 6.74
CA SER A 93 12.28 12.06 7.96
C SER A 93 12.77 11.31 9.20
N SER A 94 12.55 9.99 9.28
CA SER A 94 13.10 9.13 10.34
C SER A 94 14.62 9.22 10.40
N ALA A 95 15.29 9.10 9.26
CA ALA A 95 16.74 9.20 9.18
C ALA A 95 17.25 10.56 9.69
N MET A 96 16.60 11.65 9.29
CA MET A 96 16.92 13.01 9.75
C MET A 96 16.68 13.18 11.26
N ASN A 97 15.57 12.65 11.78
CA ASN A 97 15.23 12.70 13.20
C ASN A 97 16.23 11.91 14.07
N ARG A 98 16.75 10.78 13.56
CA ARG A 98 17.81 10.00 14.22
C ARG A 98 19.07 10.85 14.43
N LEU A 99 19.43 11.66 13.44
CA LEU A 99 20.61 12.52 13.50
C LEU A 99 20.46 13.63 14.55
N VAL A 100 19.27 14.25 14.64
CA VAL A 100 18.96 15.29 15.63
C VAL A 100 18.98 14.73 17.06
N LYS A 101 18.39 13.54 17.28
CA LYS A 101 18.34 12.90 18.61
C LYS A 101 19.71 12.44 19.12
N ALA A 102 20.59 11.99 18.22
CA ALA A 102 21.94 11.54 18.60
C ALA A 102 22.85 12.71 19.04
N GLY A 103 22.61 13.93 18.56
CA GLY A 103 23.47 15.09 18.82
C GLY A 103 23.14 15.90 20.08
N GLY A 104 21.95 15.75 20.68
CA GLY A 104 21.52 16.47 21.90
C GLY A 104 21.48 18.01 21.80
N LYS A 105 21.93 18.59 20.69
CA LYS A 105 21.97 20.02 20.37
C LYS A 105 21.25 20.24 19.04
N VAL A 106 20.43 21.28 18.98
CA VAL A 106 19.74 21.75 17.75
C VAL A 106 20.73 22.22 16.67
N GLN A 107 22.02 22.31 17.00
CA GLN A 107 23.11 22.51 16.04
C GLN A 107 23.47 21.18 15.39
N LEU A 108 22.95 21.00 14.17
CA LEU A 108 23.35 19.93 13.27
C LEU A 108 24.82 20.13 12.90
N ASP A 109 25.65 19.12 13.19
CA ASP A 109 27.02 19.07 12.70
C ASP A 109 27.00 18.89 11.18
N PRO A 110 27.63 19.79 10.39
CA PRO A 110 27.70 19.67 8.93
C PRO A 110 28.23 18.30 8.46
N ASP A 111 29.19 17.73 9.19
CA ASP A 111 29.80 16.43 8.87
C ASP A 111 28.82 15.27 9.08
N ALA A 112 27.88 15.42 10.02
CA ALA A 112 26.85 14.42 10.28
C ALA A 112 25.77 14.43 9.18
N ILE A 113 25.39 15.60 8.67
CA ILE A 113 24.47 15.72 7.52
C ILE A 113 25.08 15.08 6.26
N GLU A 114 26.39 15.25 6.07
CA GLU A 114 27.08 14.65 4.93
C GLU A 114 27.10 13.11 5.00
N LYS A 115 27.17 12.54 6.22
CA LYS A 115 27.13 11.09 6.46
C LYS A 115 25.72 10.51 6.60
N LEU A 116 24.67 11.34 6.55
CA LEU A 116 23.30 10.88 6.67
C LEU A 116 22.97 9.90 5.53
N MET A 117 22.54 8.70 5.89
CA MET A 117 22.00 7.71 4.97
C MET A 117 20.68 7.16 5.52
N VAL A 118 19.73 6.95 4.62
CA VAL A 118 18.48 6.24 4.89
C VAL A 118 18.77 4.76 4.83
N ASN A 119 18.47 4.03 5.90
CA ASN A 119 18.70 2.60 6.00
C ASN A 119 17.39 1.80 6.09
N SER A 120 17.49 0.48 6.08
CA SER A 120 16.32 -0.41 6.13
C SER A 120 15.47 -0.20 7.39
N ALA A 121 16.08 0.17 8.52
CA ALA A 121 15.36 0.44 9.77
C ALA A 121 14.47 1.70 9.67
N ASP A 122 14.86 2.70 8.88
CA ASP A 122 14.02 3.88 8.64
C ASP A 122 12.77 3.53 7.83
N PHE A 123 12.89 2.63 6.85
CA PHE A 123 11.74 2.11 6.11
C PHE A 123 10.84 1.23 6.98
N GLU A 124 11.43 0.40 7.85
CA GLU A 124 10.71 -0.43 8.80
C GLU A 124 9.86 0.43 9.74
N TYR A 125 10.49 1.43 10.37
CA TYR A 125 9.82 2.36 11.25
C TYR A 125 8.64 3.06 10.54
N ALA A 126 8.86 3.50 9.29
CA ALA A 126 7.83 4.18 8.51
C ALA A 126 6.64 3.26 8.13
N LEU A 127 6.88 1.98 7.81
CA LEU A 127 5.82 0.99 7.56
C LEU A 127 5.01 0.68 8.82
N GLU A 128 5.68 0.62 9.96
CA GLU A 128 5.04 0.30 11.23
C GLU A 128 4.22 1.48 11.78
N ASN A 129 4.73 2.71 11.67
CA ASN A 129 4.20 3.84 12.45
C ASN A 129 3.58 4.97 11.60
N ASP A 130 4.07 5.21 10.38
CA ASP A 130 3.75 6.43 9.64
C ASP A 130 2.78 6.20 8.49
N ILE A 131 2.96 5.12 7.72
CA ILE A 131 2.22 4.87 6.48
C ILE A 131 1.50 3.53 6.55
N LYS A 132 0.18 3.58 6.46
CA LYS A 132 -0.71 2.42 6.31
C LYS A 132 -1.43 2.52 4.97
N PRO A 133 -1.71 1.37 4.31
CA PRO A 133 -2.46 1.39 3.07
C PRO A 133 -3.91 1.83 3.35
N ALA A 134 -4.39 2.80 2.59
CA ALA A 134 -5.78 3.25 2.58
C ALA A 134 -6.71 2.17 1.97
N PHE A 135 -6.16 1.31 1.12
CA PHE A 135 -6.86 0.18 0.51
C PHE A 135 -6.30 -1.14 1.04
N GLY A 136 -7.15 -1.99 1.62
CA GLY A 136 -6.75 -3.36 2.03
C GLY A 136 -7.15 -3.73 3.45
N ARG A 137 -6.58 -4.83 3.95
CA ARG A 137 -6.88 -5.37 5.28
C ARG A 137 -6.56 -4.31 6.33
N SER A 138 -7.55 -3.98 7.16
CA SER A 138 -7.27 -3.35 8.44
C SER A 138 -6.78 -4.45 9.38
N ASP A 139 -5.50 -4.81 9.28
CA ASP A 139 -4.87 -5.74 10.21
C ASP A 139 -5.07 -5.24 11.66
N GLU A 140 -5.04 -3.92 11.87
CA GLU A 140 -5.43 -3.29 13.14
C GLU A 140 -6.87 -3.63 13.59
N SER A 141 -7.82 -3.77 12.67
CA SER A 141 -9.18 -4.20 13.02
C SER A 141 -9.21 -5.67 13.39
N LEU A 142 -8.46 -6.53 12.69
CA LEU A 142 -8.35 -7.95 13.01
C LEU A 142 -7.67 -8.16 14.38
N GLU A 143 -6.60 -7.41 14.67
CA GLU A 143 -5.92 -7.42 15.97
C GLU A 143 -6.84 -7.00 17.12
N LYS A 144 -7.77 -6.06 16.89
CA LYS A 144 -8.79 -5.69 17.89
C LYS A 144 -9.72 -6.85 18.25
N PHE A 145 -9.99 -7.76 17.31
CA PHE A 145 -10.79 -8.97 17.57
C PHE A 145 -9.94 -10.10 18.18
N LEU A 146 -8.65 -10.15 17.89
CA LEU A 146 -7.71 -11.18 18.36
C LEU A 146 -6.82 -10.72 19.52
N ARG A 147 -7.32 -9.89 20.45
CA ARG A 147 -6.52 -9.30 21.55
C ARG A 147 -5.74 -10.30 22.42
N ARG A 148 -6.22 -11.54 22.54
CA ARG A 148 -5.58 -12.61 23.32
C ARG A 148 -4.91 -13.67 22.44
N GLY A 149 -4.77 -13.37 21.15
CA GLY A 149 -4.38 -14.35 20.14
C GLY A 149 -5.43 -15.45 19.96
N MET A 150 -5.03 -16.50 19.27
CA MET A 150 -5.83 -17.71 19.05
C MET A 150 -5.18 -18.87 19.80
N VAL A 151 -5.94 -19.50 20.70
CA VAL A 151 -5.46 -20.68 21.44
C VAL A 151 -5.99 -21.93 20.75
N VAL A 152 -5.09 -22.79 20.31
CA VAL A 152 -5.44 -24.12 19.76
C VAL A 152 -5.65 -25.08 20.93
N TRP A 153 -6.88 -25.12 21.44
CA TRP A 153 -7.23 -25.89 22.65
C TRP A 153 -7.65 -27.34 22.36
N GLY A 154 -7.78 -27.72 21.09
CA GLY A 154 -8.16 -29.07 20.69
C GLY A 154 -8.14 -29.27 19.17
N SER A 155 -8.35 -30.52 18.75
CA SER A 155 -8.36 -30.91 17.33
C SER A 155 -9.44 -30.21 16.51
N GLU A 156 -10.57 -29.84 17.12
CA GLU A 156 -11.65 -29.13 16.43
C GLU A 156 -11.19 -27.77 15.90
N VAL A 157 -10.37 -27.02 16.66
CA VAL A 157 -9.82 -25.74 16.20
C VAL A 157 -8.87 -25.95 15.04
N THR A 158 -8.00 -26.96 15.12
CA THR A 158 -7.09 -27.32 14.03
C THR A 158 -7.86 -27.66 12.76
N ARG A 159 -8.93 -28.47 12.88
CA ARG A 159 -9.77 -28.87 11.74
C ARG A 159 -10.43 -27.66 11.08
N ILE A 160 -10.97 -26.73 11.87
CA ILE A 160 -11.59 -25.50 11.35
C ILE A 160 -10.56 -24.65 10.59
N LEU A 161 -9.33 -24.53 11.11
CA LEU A 161 -8.28 -23.77 10.45
C LEU A 161 -7.81 -24.43 9.14
N GLU A 162 -7.65 -25.76 9.14
CA GLU A 162 -7.30 -26.52 7.94
C GLU A 162 -8.38 -26.41 6.85
N GLU A 163 -9.65 -26.49 7.24
CA GLU A 163 -10.78 -26.32 6.33
C GLU A 163 -10.84 -24.89 5.77
N GLY A 164 -10.62 -23.88 6.63
CA GLY A 164 -10.47 -22.50 6.20
C GLY A 164 -9.31 -22.29 5.22
N ALA A 165 -8.16 -22.92 5.46
CA ALA A 165 -7.01 -22.85 4.58
C ALA A 165 -7.29 -23.44 3.18
N ARG A 166 -8.00 -24.58 3.12
CA ARG A 166 -8.43 -25.18 1.84
C ARG A 166 -9.38 -24.27 1.07
N LEU A 167 -10.34 -23.64 1.75
CA LEU A 167 -11.26 -22.69 1.10
C LEU A 167 -10.50 -21.48 0.52
N VAL A 168 -9.47 -21.00 1.22
CA VAL A 168 -8.60 -19.93 0.70
C VAL A 168 -7.82 -20.40 -0.53
N GLU A 169 -7.27 -21.62 -0.51
CA GLU A 169 -6.57 -22.21 -1.65
C GLU A 169 -7.48 -22.33 -2.87
N GLU A 170 -8.72 -22.78 -2.67
CA GLU A 170 -9.75 -22.86 -3.71
C GLU A 170 -10.03 -21.48 -4.32
N THR A 171 -10.18 -20.42 -3.51
CA THR A 171 -10.37 -19.05 -4.04
C THR A 171 -9.14 -18.45 -4.74
N THR A 172 -7.95 -18.99 -4.45
CA THR A 172 -6.71 -18.51 -5.07
C THR A 172 -6.45 -19.20 -6.41
N ASN A 173 -7.07 -20.36 -6.64
CA ASN A 173 -6.97 -21.09 -7.89
C ASN A 173 -7.72 -20.35 -9.02
N PRO A 174 -7.04 -19.87 -10.09
CA PRO A 174 -7.68 -19.14 -11.18
C PRO A 174 -8.71 -19.98 -11.95
N ASP A 175 -8.58 -21.31 -11.92
CA ASP A 175 -9.46 -22.25 -12.61
C ASP A 175 -10.73 -22.57 -11.80
N ALA A 176 -10.75 -22.23 -10.52
CA ALA A 176 -11.92 -22.37 -9.65
C ALA A 176 -12.88 -21.21 -9.93
N GLY A 177 -13.70 -21.34 -10.97
CA GLY A 177 -14.73 -20.34 -11.26
C GLY A 177 -15.78 -20.26 -10.15
N GLY A 178 -16.01 -19.07 -9.59
CA GLY A 178 -17.12 -18.80 -8.68
C GLY A 178 -16.77 -17.99 -7.44
N PHE A 179 -17.72 -17.92 -6.50
CA PHE A 179 -17.55 -17.30 -5.19
C PHE A 179 -17.66 -18.38 -4.11
N VAL A 180 -16.71 -18.42 -3.18
CA VAL A 180 -16.77 -19.28 -2.01
C VAL A 180 -17.42 -18.52 -0.86
N THR A 181 -18.45 -19.11 -0.25
CA THR A 181 -19.11 -18.57 0.94
C THR A 181 -19.00 -19.59 2.08
N ALA A 182 -18.51 -19.15 3.23
CA ALA A 182 -18.36 -19.98 4.43
C ALA A 182 -19.15 -19.39 5.59
N VAL A 183 -19.77 -20.25 6.40
CA VAL A 183 -20.50 -19.86 7.62
C VAL A 183 -19.90 -20.61 8.80
N LEU A 184 -19.42 -19.86 9.79
CA LEU A 184 -18.96 -20.42 11.07
C LEU A 184 -20.15 -20.47 12.04
N ALA A 185 -20.58 -21.68 12.40
CA ALA A 185 -21.63 -21.90 13.39
C ALA A 185 -21.03 -22.43 14.71
N GLY A 186 -21.52 -21.94 15.84
CA GLY A 186 -21.06 -22.36 17.16
C GLY A 186 -22.13 -22.09 18.22
N THR A 187 -21.97 -22.70 19.38
CA THR A 187 -22.86 -22.52 20.54
C THR A 187 -22.39 -21.35 21.40
N TYR A 188 -23.33 -20.54 21.89
CA TYR A 188 -23.07 -19.56 22.92
C TYR A 188 -23.65 -20.07 24.24
N GLU A 189 -22.82 -20.67 25.09
CA GLU A 189 -23.22 -21.01 26.46
C GLU A 189 -22.91 -19.81 27.36
N LEU A 190 -23.97 -19.17 27.87
CA LEU A 190 -23.86 -18.27 29.01
C LEU A 190 -23.45 -19.13 30.21
N LEU A 191 -22.20 -19.01 30.63
CA LEU A 191 -21.77 -19.46 31.96
C LEU A 191 -22.61 -18.68 32.99
N ALA A 192 -23.62 -19.36 33.53
CA ALA A 192 -24.43 -18.90 34.66
C ALA A 192 -23.69 -19.10 35.99
#